data_AF-A0AAW2XNH2-F1
#
_entry.id   AF-A0AAW2XNH2-F1
#
_cell.length_a   1.000
_cell.length_b   1.000
_cell.length_c   1.000
_cell.angle_alpha   90.00
_cell.angle_beta   90.00
_cell.angle_gamma   90.00
#
_symmetry.space_group_name_H-M   'P 1'
#
loop_
_entity.id
_entity.type
_entity.pdbx_description
1 polymer ?
#
loop_
_entity_poly.entity_id
_entity_poly.type
_entity_poly.pdbx_seq_one_letter_code
_entity_poly.pdbx_strand_id
1 'polypeptide(L)'
;MYYAVANGLAKAFNKTLCSLLKKVVAKSKHDWRERIGEAIWAYRTTVRTPSQSTPYVLDYGVEAVLPLEQQISSLRIAIQGGLIEEENARI
;
A
#
# COMPACT_ATOMS: atom_id res chain seq x y z
N MET A 1 28.65 -4.18 14.86
CA MET A 1 28.49 -2.73 15.04
C MET A 1 27.36 -2.26 14.13
N TYR A 2 26.22 -1.81 14.67
CA TYR A 2 25.05 -1.39 13.87
C TYR A 2 25.08 0.13 13.67
N TYR A 3 25.37 0.57 12.44
CA TYR A 3 25.57 1.98 12.08
C TYR A 3 24.23 2.62 11.70
N ALA A 4 23.65 3.39 12.62
CA ALA A 4 22.28 3.93 12.51
C ALA A 4 22.17 5.31 11.84
N VAL A 5 23.12 5.67 10.95
CA VAL A 5 23.18 7.03 10.36
C VAL A 5 22.00 7.30 9.40
N ALA A 6 21.35 6.26 8.86
CA ALA A 6 20.17 6.39 7.99
C ALA A 6 18.80 6.19 8.71
N ASN A 7 18.78 6.02 10.03
CA ASN A 7 17.59 5.49 10.70
C ASN A 7 16.49 6.54 11.00
N GLY A 8 16.77 7.83 10.83
CA GLY A 8 15.81 8.91 11.15
C GLY A 8 14.61 8.93 10.21
N LEU A 9 14.86 8.98 8.90
CA LEU A 9 13.82 8.98 7.87
C LEU A 9 13.04 7.66 7.86
N ALA A 10 13.74 6.52 7.96
CA ALA A 10 13.11 5.21 8.06
C ALA A 10 12.21 5.10 9.31
N LYS A 11 12.65 5.61 10.47
CA LYS A 11 11.84 5.64 11.70
C LYS A 11 10.61 6.54 11.57
N ALA A 12 10.75 7.71 10.93
CA ALA A 12 9.63 8.62 10.67
C ALA A 12 8.61 8.00 9.70
N PHE A 13 9.09 7.35 8.65
CA PHE A 13 8.26 6.59 7.72
C PHE A 13 7.51 5.45 8.43
N ASN A 14 8.23 4.59 9.16
CA ASN A 14 7.64 3.46 9.90
C ASN A 14 6.59 3.93 10.90
N LYS A 15 6.83 5.04 11.61
CA LYS A 15 5.84 5.64 12.51
C LYS A 15 4.56 6.05 11.79
N THR A 16 4.69 6.64 10.60
CA THR A 16 3.56 7.06 9.77
C THR A 16 2.78 5.86 9.24
N LEU A 17 3.48 4.87 8.70
CA LEU A 17 2.87 3.64 8.17
C LEU A 17 2.12 2.87 9.26
N CYS A 18 2.70 2.73 10.44
CA CYS A 18 2.02 2.12 11.59
C CYS A 18 0.75 2.90 11.99
N SER A 19 0.76 4.23 11.90
CA SER A 19 -0.44 5.03 12.19
C SER A 19 -1.54 4.82 11.14
N LEU A 20 -1.19 4.75 9.85
CA LEU A 20 -2.12 4.46 8.77
C LEU A 20 -2.69 3.04 8.91
N LEU A 21 -1.84 2.04 9.10
CA LEU A 21 -2.25 0.65 9.33
C LEU A 21 -3.24 0.54 10.50
N LYS A 22 -2.98 1.19 11.63
CA LYS A 22 -3.91 1.19 12.77
C LYS A 22 -5.29 1.73 12.42
N LYS A 23 -5.39 2.71 11.50
CA LYS A 23 -6.66 3.25 11.04
C LYS A 23 -7.39 2.29 10.10
N VAL A 24 -6.67 1.64 9.19
CA VAL A 24 -7.25 0.72 8.20
C VAL A 24 -7.67 -0.62 8.83
N VAL A 25 -6.89 -1.10 9.80
CA VAL A 25 -7.06 -2.41 10.47
C VAL A 25 -8.00 -2.31 11.69
N ALA A 26 -8.66 -1.16 11.90
CA ALA A 26 -9.44 -0.86 13.10
C ALA A 26 -10.57 -1.88 13.43
N LYS A 27 -11.06 -2.64 12.45
CA LYS A 27 -12.11 -3.65 12.63
C LYS A 27 -11.60 -5.06 12.98
N SER A 28 -10.45 -5.47 12.46
CA SER A 28 -9.83 -6.79 12.72
C SER A 28 -8.32 -6.66 12.66
N LYS A 29 -7.64 -6.94 13.78
CA LYS A 29 -6.17 -6.89 13.89
C LYS A 29 -5.46 -7.93 13.02
N HIS A 30 -6.18 -8.95 12.54
CA HIS A 30 -5.61 -10.05 11.77
C HIS A 30 -5.43 -9.73 10.28
N ASP A 31 -6.12 -8.70 9.78
CA ASP A 31 -6.21 -8.41 8.35
C ASP A 31 -5.10 -7.48 7.86
N TRP A 32 -4.10 -7.16 8.71
CA TRP A 32 -3.07 -6.18 8.38
C TRP A 32 -2.26 -6.56 7.13
N ARG A 33 -2.08 -7.86 6.86
CA ARG A 33 -1.36 -8.36 5.68
C ARG A 33 -2.09 -8.01 4.39
N GLU A 34 -3.41 -8.06 4.39
CA GLU A 34 -4.25 -7.72 3.25
C GLU A 34 -4.38 -6.20 3.09
N ARG A 35 -4.38 -5.47 4.21
CA ARG A 35 -4.57 -4.01 4.26
C ARG A 35 -3.29 -3.20 4.13
N ILE A 36 -2.11 -3.82 4.15
CA ILE A 36 -0.83 -3.11 4.05
C ILE A 36 -0.68 -2.40 2.71
N GLY A 37 -1.20 -2.99 1.62
CA GLY A 37 -1.21 -2.37 0.30
C GLY A 37 -2.00 -1.06 0.30
N GLU A 38 -3.18 -1.04 0.92
CA GLU A 38 -4.01 0.15 1.06
C GLU A 38 -3.33 1.24 1.89
N ALA A 39 -2.67 0.87 3.00
CA ALA A 39 -1.95 1.82 3.84
C ALA A 39 -0.74 2.44 3.12
N ILE A 40 0.00 1.66 2.34
CA ILE A 40 1.10 2.15 1.50
C ILE A 40 0.57 3.06 0.39
N TRP A 41 -0.54 2.68 -0.24
CA TRP A 41 -1.20 3.50 -1.26
C TRP A 41 -1.58 4.86 -0.70
N ALA A 42 -2.32 4.88 0.42
CA ALA A 42 -2.70 6.12 1.10
C ALA A 42 -1.48 6.97 1.48
N TYR A 43 -0.38 6.33 1.92
CA TYR A 43 0.85 7.06 2.22
C TYR A 43 1.37 7.81 0.98
N ARG A 44 1.41 7.13 -0.17
CA ARG A 44 2.00 7.62 -1.43
C ARG A 44 1.15 8.68 -2.12
N THR A 45 -0.17 8.60 -2.01
CA THR A 45 -1.10 9.47 -2.75
C THR A 45 -1.66 10.64 -1.93
N THR A 46 -1.42 10.67 -0.61
CA THR A 46 -1.85 11.79 0.23
C THR A 46 -0.83 12.93 0.22
N VAL A 47 -1.29 14.14 -0.05
CA VAL A 47 -0.49 15.38 0.01
C VAL A 47 0.07 15.56 1.43
N ARG A 48 1.35 15.85 1.53
CA ARG A 48 2.02 16.09 2.82
C ARG A 48 2.18 17.58 3.06
N THR A 49 1.74 18.04 4.22
CA THR A 49 1.82 19.46 4.63
C THR A 49 3.21 20.09 4.46
N PRO A 50 4.33 19.42 4.78
CA PRO A 50 5.65 20.03 4.62
C PRO A 50 6.09 20.21 3.16
N SER A 51 5.71 19.30 2.26
CA SER A 51 6.11 19.33 0.85
C SER A 51 5.04 19.90 -0.08
N GLN A 52 3.80 20.06 0.40
CA GLN A 52 2.61 20.42 -0.39
C GLN A 52 2.43 19.53 -1.63
N SER A 53 3.00 18.33 -1.59
CA SER A 53 3.01 17.36 -2.69
C SER A 53 2.86 15.95 -2.12
N THR A 54 2.47 15.00 -2.97
CA THR A 54 2.35 13.59 -2.59
C THR A 54 3.74 12.93 -2.68
N PRO A 55 4.06 11.94 -1.83
CA PRO A 55 5.31 11.21 -1.98
C PRO A 55 5.47 10.55 -3.36
N TYR A 56 4.37 10.13 -3.99
CA TYR A 56 4.41 9.58 -5.34
C TYR A 56 4.91 10.60 -6.39
N VAL A 57 4.41 11.84 -6.33
CA VAL A 57 4.88 12.91 -7.22
C VAL A 57 6.35 13.22 -6.98
N LEU A 58 6.83 13.15 -5.74
CA LEU A 58 8.24 13.39 -5.43
C LEU A 58 9.15 12.27 -5.97
N ASP A 59 8.69 11.02 -5.96
CA ASP A 59 9.49 9.87 -6.42
C ASP A 59 9.46 9.72 -7.96
N TYR A 60 8.33 10.01 -8.61
CA TYR A 60 8.12 9.72 -10.04
C TYR A 60 7.90 10.97 -10.91
N GLY A 61 7.73 12.15 -10.32
CA GLY A 61 7.50 13.41 -11.04
C GLY A 61 6.09 13.56 -11.64
N VAL A 62 5.19 12.61 -11.42
CA VAL A 62 3.81 12.59 -11.99
C VAL A 62 2.78 12.27 -10.92
N GLU A 63 1.53 12.66 -11.14
CA GLU A 63 0.42 12.34 -10.22
C GLU A 63 0.09 10.85 -10.25
N ALA A 64 -0.28 10.29 -9.09
CA ALA A 64 -0.66 8.89 -8.98
C ALA A 64 -2.03 8.67 -9.61
N VAL A 65 -2.10 7.83 -10.64
CA VAL A 65 -3.35 7.36 -11.25
C VAL A 65 -3.60 5.94 -10.78
N LEU A 66 -4.81 5.67 -10.27
CA LEU A 66 -5.24 4.31 -9.94
C LEU A 66 -5.46 3.53 -11.26
N PRO A 67 -4.76 2.42 -11.49
CA PRO A 67 -4.99 1.60 -12.66
C PRO A 67 -6.42 1.04 -12.65
N LEU A 68 -7.05 0.95 -13.82
CA LEU A 68 -8.41 0.42 -13.96
C LEU A 68 -8.49 -1.03 -13.47
N GLU A 69 -7.40 -1.78 -13.57
CA GLU A 69 -7.22 -3.15 -13.09
C GLU A 69 -7.42 -3.35 -11.59
N GLN A 70 -7.34 -2.26 -10.82
CA GLN A 70 -7.60 -2.24 -9.39
C GLN A 70 -9.04 -1.84 -9.05
N GLN A 71 -9.75 -1.19 -9.99
CA GLN A 71 -11.18 -0.90 -9.89
C GLN A 71 -12.03 -2.05 -10.46
N ILE A 72 -11.57 -2.64 -11.55
CA ILE A 72 -12.14 -3.81 -12.21
C ILE A 72 -11.14 -4.92 -11.99
N SER A 73 -11.50 -5.95 -11.23
CA SER A 73 -10.60 -7.06 -10.91
C SER A 73 -10.00 -7.63 -12.19
N SER A 74 -8.76 -7.24 -12.51
CA SER A 74 -8.10 -7.71 -13.72
C SER A 74 -7.73 -9.18 -13.56
N LEU A 75 -7.57 -9.90 -14.66
CA LEU A 75 -7.13 -11.30 -14.66
C LEU A 75 -5.87 -11.49 -13.79
N ARG A 76 -4.92 -10.54 -13.84
CA ARG A 76 -3.70 -10.58 -13.01
C ARG A 76 -4.00 -10.51 -11.50
N ILE A 77 -4.89 -9.61 -11.09
CA ILE A 77 -5.31 -9.46 -9.69
C ILE A 77 -6.12 -10.69 -9.24
N ALA A 78 -7.00 -11.20 -10.09
CA ALA A 78 -7.79 -12.41 -9.82
C ALA A 78 -6.90 -13.66 -9.66
N ILE A 79 -5.86 -13.78 -10.50
CA ILE A 79 -4.83 -14.82 -10.39
C ILE A 79 -4.07 -14.70 -9.06
N GLN A 80 -3.68 -13.49 -8.66
CA GLN A 80 -2.98 -13.25 -7.38
C GLN A 80 -3.87 -13.46 -6.15
N GLY A 81 -5.18 -13.25 -6.27
CA GLY A 81 -6.17 -13.42 -5.20
C GLY A 81 -6.72 -14.84 -5.03
N GLY A 82 -6.23 -15.82 -5.81
CA GLY A 82 -6.64 -17.23 -5.69
C GLY A 82 -8.05 -17.56 -6.21
N LEU A 83 -8.69 -16.66 -6.97
CA LEU A 83 -10.08 -16.83 -7.42
C LEU A 83 -10.25 -17.77 -8.64
N ILE A 84 -9.19 -18.43 -9.10
CA ILE A 84 -9.17 -19.27 -10.32
C ILE A 84 -8.87 -20.75 -10.06
N GLU A 85 -8.85 -21.22 -8.81
CA GLU A 85 -8.69 -22.66 -8.53
C GLU A 85 -10.00 -23.47 -8.59
N GLU A 86 -11.19 -22.85 -8.64
CA GLU A 86 -12.44 -23.63 -8.61
C GLU A 86 -13.05 -23.98 -9.98
N GLU A 87 -12.60 -23.41 -11.10
CA GLU A 87 -13.22 -23.70 -12.41
C GLU A 87 -12.54 -24.86 -13.18
N ASN A 88 -11.29 -25.21 -12.85
CA ASN A 88 -10.54 -26.24 -13.58
C ASN A 88 -10.72 -27.67 -13.06
N ALA A 89 -11.57 -27.90 -12.04
CA ALA A 89 -11.83 -29.23 -11.47
C ALA A 89 -13.12 -29.90 -12.01
N ARG A 90 -13.72 -29.39 -13.10
CA ARG A 90 -14.99 -29.90 -13.65
C ARG A 90 -14.98 -30.23 -15.15
N ILE A 91 -13.83 -30.59 -15.72
CA ILE A 91 -13.77 -31.20 -17.07
C ILE A 91 -13.22 -32.62 -16.94
#